data_AF-A0A4Z0KXQ9-F1
#
_entry.id   AF-A0A4Z0KXQ9-F1
#
_cell.length_a   1.000
_cell.length_b   1.000
_cell.length_c   1.000
_cell.angle_alpha   90.00
_cell.angle_beta   90.00
_cell.angle_gamma   90.00
#
_symmetry.space_group_name_H-M   'P 1'
#
loop_
_entity.id
_entity.type
_entity.pdbx_description
1 polymer ?
#
loop_
_entity_poly.entity_id
_entity_poly.type
_entity_poly.pdbx_seq_one_letter_code
_entity_poly.pdbx_strand_id
1 'polypeptide(L)'
;MTGKLSPRVGEARDTAVSHYVFEAPVRLWHWLTVACMLVLMVTGYFIGRPLPSVSGEATYLFYMGYLRLNHYAAAMIVTELLVGRC
;
A
#
# COMPACT_ATOMS: atom_id res chain seq x y z
N MET A 1 -50.37 -5.67 -16.37
CA MET A 1 -49.41 -5.50 -15.26
C MET A 1 -48.29 -4.61 -15.76
N THR A 2 -48.49 -3.28 -15.75
CA THR A 2 -47.52 -2.33 -16.30
C THR A 2 -46.91 -1.56 -15.14
N GLY A 3 -45.78 -2.06 -14.64
CA GLY A 3 -45.03 -1.41 -13.57
C GLY A 3 -44.50 -0.06 -14.06
N LYS A 4 -44.96 1.03 -13.47
CA LYS A 4 -44.38 2.35 -13.67
C LYS A 4 -42.96 2.34 -13.08
N LEU A 5 -41.94 2.27 -13.93
CA LEU A 5 -40.57 2.57 -13.52
C LEU A 5 -40.53 4.04 -13.10
N SER A 6 -40.15 4.33 -11.86
CA SER A 6 -40.10 5.70 -11.37
C SER A 6 -38.99 6.48 -12.10
N PRO A 7 -39.23 7.76 -12.47
CA PRO A 7 -38.27 8.57 -13.24
C PRO A 7 -36.95 8.83 -12.51
N ARG A 8 -36.83 8.49 -11.22
CA ARG A 8 -35.65 8.76 -10.39
C ARG A 8 -34.46 7.82 -10.62
N VAL A 9 -34.63 6.73 -11.37
CA VAL A 9 -33.55 5.74 -11.58
C VAL A 9 -32.66 6.10 -12.79
N GLY A 10 -33.14 6.90 -13.73
CA GLY A 10 -32.42 7.25 -14.97
C GLY A 10 -31.64 8.56 -14.91
N GLU A 11 -32.12 9.57 -14.18
CA GLU A 11 -31.64 10.95 -14.30
C GLU A 11 -30.43 11.28 -13.41
N ALA A 12 -30.27 10.55 -12.30
CA ALA A 12 -29.21 10.82 -11.32
C ALA A 12 -27.79 10.43 -11.79
N ARG A 13 -27.66 9.70 -12.91
CA ARG A 13 -26.35 9.26 -13.44
C ARG A 13 -25.79 10.20 -14.50
N ASP A 14 -26.63 11.00 -15.16
CA ASP A 14 -26.24 11.79 -16.34
C ASP A 14 -25.75 13.20 -16.00
N THR A 15 -26.00 13.67 -14.77
CA THR A 15 -25.59 15.00 -14.26
C THR A 15 -24.37 14.95 -13.34
N ALA A 16 -23.69 13.80 -13.24
CA ALA A 16 -22.46 13.67 -12.48
C ALA A 16 -21.27 14.25 -13.26
N VAL A 17 -20.93 15.52 -13.01
CA VAL A 17 -19.71 16.14 -13.53
C VAL A 17 -18.49 15.51 -12.84
N SER A 18 -17.81 14.58 -13.51
CA SER A 18 -16.58 13.98 -13.00
C SER A 18 -15.39 14.91 -13.23
N HIS A 19 -14.92 15.56 -12.17
CA HIS A 19 -13.65 16.29 -12.20
C HIS A 19 -12.48 15.32 -11.98
N TYR A 20 -11.42 15.45 -12.78
CA TYR A 20 -10.23 14.62 -12.65
C TYR A 20 -9.40 15.08 -11.44
N VAL A 21 -9.54 14.36 -10.31
CA VAL A 21 -8.85 14.68 -9.05
C VAL A 21 -7.57 13.85 -8.87
N PHE A 22 -7.50 12.66 -9.47
CA PHE A 22 -6.37 11.75 -9.32
C PHE A 22 -5.38 11.85 -10.47
N GLU A 23 -4.60 12.92 -10.44
CA GLU A 23 -3.49 13.11 -11.36
C GLU A 23 -2.44 11.99 -11.26
N ALA A 24 -1.69 11.76 -12.34
CA ALA A 24 -0.60 10.79 -12.36
C ALA A 24 0.37 10.89 -11.16
N PRO A 25 0.83 12.08 -10.72
CA PRO A 25 1.67 12.21 -9.52
C PRO A 25 0.99 11.73 -8.24
N VAL A 26 -0.29 12.05 -8.03
CA VAL A 26 -1.05 11.66 -6.82
C VAL A 26 -1.20 10.14 -6.76
N ARG A 27 -1.47 9.49 -7.90
CA ARG A 27 -1.56 8.03 -7.95
C ARG A 27 -0.22 7.37 -7.66
N LEU A 28 0.87 7.89 -8.22
CA LEU A 28 2.22 7.35 -7.95
C LEU A 28 2.52 7.38 -6.46
N TRP A 29 2.20 8.51 -5.80
CA TRP A 29 2.40 8.67 -4.37
C TRP A 29 1.58 7.67 -3.54
N HIS A 30 0.31 7.47 -3.91
CA HIS A 30 -0.55 6.49 -3.27
C HIS A 30 -0.01 5.07 -3.42
N TRP A 31 0.31 4.66 -4.65
CA TRP A 31 0.80 3.31 -4.92
C TRP A 31 2.15 3.02 -4.28
N LEU A 32 3.05 4.02 -4.20
CA LEU A 32 4.32 3.86 -3.50
C LEU A 32 4.10 3.69 -1.98
N THR A 33 3.20 4.48 -1.39
CA THR A 33 2.83 4.32 0.03
C THR A 33 2.28 2.92 0.29
N VAL A 34 1.38 2.42 -0.57
CA VAL A 34 0.79 1.08 -0.46
C VAL A 34 1.87 0.00 -0.56
N ALA A 35 2.77 0.10 -1.55
CA ALA A 35 3.86 -0.85 -1.73
C ALA A 35 4.79 -0.91 -0.51
N CYS A 36 5.22 0.23 0.02
CA CYS A 36 6.07 0.28 1.20
C CYS A 36 5.34 -0.21 2.46
N MET A 37 4.05 0.07 2.60
CA MET A 37 3.25 -0.43 3.73
C MET A 37 3.15 -1.96 3.72
N LEU A 38 2.96 -2.57 2.54
CA LEU A 38 2.97 -4.03 2.40
C LEU A 38 4.32 -4.63 2.82
N VAL A 39 5.43 -4.02 2.41
CA VAL A 39 6.78 -4.44 2.82
C VAL A 39 6.92 -4.35 4.34
N LEU A 40 6.50 -3.24 4.95
CA LEU A 40 6.56 -3.05 6.41
C LEU A 40 5.75 -4.10 7.17
N MET A 41 4.54 -4.41 6.71
CA MET A 41 3.69 -5.43 7.34
C MET A 41 4.33 -6.81 7.28
N VAL A 42 4.78 -7.24 6.09
CA VAL A 42 5.37 -8.56 5.88
C VAL A 42 6.68 -8.71 6.67
N THR A 43 7.59 -7.75 6.53
CA THR A 43 8.88 -7.79 7.23
C THR A 43 8.71 -7.62 8.74
N GLY A 44 7.81 -6.74 9.19
CA GLY A 44 7.51 -6.53 10.60
C GLY A 44 6.93 -7.79 11.27
N TYR A 45 6.07 -8.51 10.55
CA TYR A 45 5.58 -9.81 11.01
C TYR A 45 6.72 -10.81 11.23
N PHE A 46 7.65 -10.93 10.29
CA PHE A 46 8.79 -11.84 10.43
C PHE A 46 9.84 -11.38 11.46
N ILE A 47 9.90 -10.08 11.78
CA ILE A 47 10.73 -9.59 12.88
C ILE A 47 10.14 -10.02 14.23
N GLY A 48 8.81 -9.95 14.39
CA GLY A 48 8.13 -10.39 15.62
C GLY A 48 8.01 -11.91 15.75
N ARG A 49 7.79 -12.62 14.64
CA ARG A 49 7.74 -14.08 14.56
C ARG A 49 8.80 -14.56 13.57
N PRO A 50 10.02 -14.85 14.05
CA PRO A 50 11.13 -15.19 13.19
C PRO A 50 10.82 -16.42 12.34
N LEU A 51 11.36 -16.41 11.13
CA LEU A 51 11.41 -17.59 10.26
C LEU A 51 12.11 -18.75 10.99
N PRO A 52 11.81 -20.01 10.61
CA PRO A 52 12.53 -21.17 11.12
C PRO A 52 14.05 -20.96 11.04
N SER A 53 14.75 -21.41 12.07
CA SER A 53 16.20 -21.29 12.13
C SER A 53 16.82 -22.07 10.96
N VAL A 54 17.80 -21.44 10.31
CA VAL A 54 18.56 -22.04 9.21
C VAL A 54 19.89 -22.56 9.73
N SER A 55 20.31 -23.72 9.23
CA SER A 55 21.63 -24.29 9.52
C SER A 55 22.65 -23.84 8.47
N GLY A 56 23.84 -23.45 8.92
CA GLY A 56 24.96 -23.08 8.05
C GLY A 56 25.88 -22.08 8.73
N GLU A 57 26.95 -21.69 8.05
CA GLU A 57 27.91 -20.74 8.62
C GLU A 57 27.34 -19.32 8.63
N ALA A 58 27.28 -18.70 9.81
CA ALA A 58 26.69 -17.38 10.02
C ALA A 58 27.40 -16.26 9.25
N THR A 59 28.69 -16.43 8.90
CA THR A 59 29.45 -15.50 8.07
C THR A 59 28.80 -15.28 6.70
N TYR A 60 28.15 -16.31 6.15
CA TYR A 60 27.59 -16.29 4.79
C TYR A 60 26.06 -16.16 4.76
N LEU A 61 25.39 -16.17 5.93
CA LEU A 61 23.93 -16.17 6.03
C LEU A 61 23.43 -14.95 6.82
N PHE A 62 22.74 -14.03 6.14
CA PHE A 62 22.26 -12.77 6.74
C PHE A 62 20.75 -12.52 6.57
N TYR A 63 19.93 -13.58 6.57
CA TYR A 63 18.49 -13.48 6.29
C TYR A 63 17.73 -12.51 7.20
N MET A 64 17.91 -12.63 8.52
CA MET A 64 17.28 -11.70 9.46
C MET A 64 17.79 -10.28 9.31
N GLY A 65 19.05 -10.12 8.93
CA GLY A 65 19.63 -8.82 8.62
C GLY A 65 18.98 -8.17 7.40
N TYR A 66 18.73 -8.91 6.32
CA TYR A 66 18.02 -8.41 5.16
C TYR A 66 16.56 -8.05 5.44
N LEU A 67 15.85 -8.83 6.26
CA LEU A 67 14.49 -8.50 6.69
C LEU A 67 14.44 -7.16 7.44
N ARG A 68 15.36 -6.97 8.38
CA ARG A 68 15.47 -5.73 9.16
C ARG A 68 15.87 -4.55 8.28
N LEU A 69 16.87 -4.72 7.39
CA LEU A 69 17.29 -3.68 6.45
C LEU A 69 16.12 -3.20 5.60
N ASN A 70 15.38 -4.12 4.96
CA ASN A 70 14.24 -3.77 4.13
C ASN A 70 13.13 -3.09 4.95
N HIS A 71 12.89 -3.53 6.18
CA HIS A 71 11.91 -2.90 7.07
C HIS A 71 12.29 -1.45 7.38
N TYR A 72 13.53 -1.19 7.80
CA TYR A 72 13.98 0.16 8.13
C TYR A 72 14.01 1.08 6.89
N ALA A 73 14.47 0.57 5.74
CA ALA A 73 14.45 1.34 4.49
C ALA A 73 13.02 1.70 4.07
N ALA A 74 12.08 0.75 4.11
CA ALA A 74 10.67 1.01 3.81
C ALA A 74 10.03 2.00 4.80
N ALA A 75 10.41 1.95 6.09
CA ALA A 75 9.92 2.88 7.10
C ALA A 75 10.35 4.32 6.81
N MET A 76 11.61 4.53 6.40
CA MET A 76 12.12 5.85 6.01
C MET A 76 11.35 6.41 4.81
N ILE A 77 11.14 5.59 3.77
CA ILE A 77 10.41 5.99 2.57
C ILE A 77 8.96 6.36 2.92
N VAL A 78 8.25 5.54 3.71
CA VAL A 78 6.87 5.87 4.13
C VAL A 78 6.84 7.15 4.96
N THR A 79 7.84 7.39 5.81
CA THR A 79 7.92 8.61 6.61
C THR A 79 8.05 9.84 5.72
N GLU A 80 8.98 9.83 4.77
CA GLU A 80 9.14 10.92 3.79
C GLU A 80 7.87 11.11 2.95
N LEU A 81 7.25 10.01 2.53
CA LEU A 81 6.00 10.04 1.77
C LEU A 81 4.82 10.58 2.58
N LEU A 82 4.76 10.37 3.89
CA LEU A 82 3.66 10.92 4.70
C LEU A 82 3.91 12.38 5.03
N VAL A 83 5.15 12.75 5.36
CA VAL A 83 5.54 14.14 5.64
C VAL A 83 5.36 15.02 4.41
N GLY A 84 5.75 14.54 3.22
CA GLY A 84 5.59 15.29 1.96
C GLY A 84 4.14 15.42 1.46
N ARG A 85 3.16 14.80 2.12
CA ARG A 85 1.72 14.94 1.80
C ARG A 85 0.98 15.97 2.66
N CYS A 86 1.63 16.50 3.69
CA CYS A 86 1.08 17.53 4.56
C CYS A 86 1.00 18.89 3.87
#